data_AF-A0A8I1KA46-F1
#
_entry.id   AF-A0A8I1KA46-F1
#
_cell.length_a   1.000
_cell.length_b   1.000
_cell.length_c   1.000
_cell.angle_alpha   90.00
_cell.angle_beta   90.00
_cell.angle_gamma   90.00
#
_symmetry.space_group_name_H-M   'P 1'
#
loop_
_entity.id
_entity.type
_entity.pdbx_description
1 polymer ?
#
loop_
_entity_poly.entity_id
_entity_poly.type
_entity_poly.pdbx_seq_one_letter_code
_entity_poly.pdbx_strand_id
1 'polypeptide(L)'
;MKFQAAYNRMTAIVESEQCILTGYRQDFYQLDRDHLANTGTVGGRYVWVIRENGTHLASIGLHPRATEFVECALDSFEKVQCYEITLLADGDANIKSISVVKARDLIKTCAFEFEGRHIKLRGRLLATVDIHPLFHQGRYGGKVCFTFDDAPSSDTELHFKQMALHLFQERVCTLFACPDEVTFKTNSTQ
;
A
#
# COMPACT_ATOMS: atom_id res chain seq x y z
N MET A 1 -9.72 -14.57 -2.37
CA MET A 1 -9.20 -13.21 -2.56
C MET A 1 -9.99 -12.52 -3.67
N LYS A 2 -10.39 -11.25 -3.50
CA LYS A 2 -11.16 -10.46 -4.49
C LYS A 2 -10.47 -10.36 -5.86
N PHE A 3 -9.15 -10.21 -5.87
CA PHE A 3 -8.34 -10.00 -7.08
C PHE A 3 -7.56 -11.25 -7.52
N GLN A 4 -8.19 -12.43 -7.46
CA GLN A 4 -7.53 -13.68 -7.85
C GLN A 4 -7.13 -13.70 -9.34
N ALA A 5 -7.92 -13.08 -10.22
CA ALA A 5 -7.59 -12.99 -11.65
C ALA A 5 -6.35 -12.12 -11.90
N ALA A 6 -6.26 -10.96 -11.22
CA ALA A 6 -5.06 -10.13 -11.24
C ALA A 6 -3.81 -10.90 -10.79
N TYR A 7 -3.90 -11.64 -9.67
CA TYR A 7 -2.80 -12.47 -9.19
C TYR A 7 -2.41 -13.55 -10.21
N ASN A 8 -3.37 -14.18 -10.86
CA ASN A 8 -3.07 -15.17 -11.91
C ASN A 8 -2.30 -14.54 -13.09
N ARG A 9 -2.58 -13.28 -13.46
CA ARG A 9 -1.78 -12.55 -14.46
C ARG A 9 -0.36 -12.29 -13.98
N MET A 10 -0.18 -11.90 -12.71
CA MET A 10 1.15 -11.74 -12.11
C MET A 10 1.91 -13.08 -12.11
N THR A 11 1.25 -14.18 -11.78
CA THR A 11 1.83 -15.53 -11.82
C THR A 11 2.29 -15.87 -13.23
N ALA A 12 1.48 -15.60 -14.26
CA ALA A 12 1.89 -15.85 -15.64
C ALA A 12 3.17 -15.09 -16.05
N ILE A 13 3.42 -13.90 -15.48
CA ILE A 13 4.68 -13.16 -15.68
C ILE A 13 5.81 -13.86 -14.93
N VAL A 14 5.61 -14.23 -13.66
CA VAL A 14 6.62 -14.89 -12.82
C VAL A 14 7.05 -16.25 -13.36
N GLU A 15 6.12 -17.02 -13.94
CA GLU A 15 6.41 -18.31 -14.56
C GLU A 15 6.93 -18.21 -15.99
N SER A 16 6.98 -17.01 -16.58
CA SER A 16 7.47 -16.85 -17.94
C SER A 16 8.99 -17.05 -18.00
N GLU A 17 9.49 -17.57 -19.12
CA GLU A 17 10.94 -17.73 -19.38
C GLU A 17 11.70 -16.39 -19.38
N GLN A 18 10.98 -15.27 -19.52
CA GLN A 18 11.53 -13.92 -19.53
C GLN A 18 11.64 -13.32 -18.12
N CYS A 19 11.08 -13.99 -17.10
CA CYS A 19 11.15 -13.55 -15.72
C CYS A 19 12.57 -13.70 -15.17
N ILE A 20 13.04 -12.68 -14.47
CA ILE A 20 14.38 -12.71 -13.86
C ILE A 20 14.38 -13.36 -12.46
N LEU A 21 13.21 -13.66 -11.88
CA LEU A 21 13.10 -14.17 -10.50
C LEU A 21 13.61 -15.61 -10.39
N THR A 22 14.72 -15.80 -9.68
CA THR A 22 15.34 -17.12 -9.44
C THR A 22 15.32 -17.51 -7.97
N GLY A 23 15.60 -16.56 -7.06
CA GLY A 23 15.59 -16.74 -5.61
C GLY A 23 14.34 -16.20 -4.94
N TYR A 24 14.17 -16.53 -3.64
CA TYR A 24 13.13 -15.96 -2.76
C TYR A 24 11.71 -15.92 -3.36
N ARG A 25 11.32 -16.97 -4.09
CA ARG A 25 9.99 -17.05 -4.72
C ARG A 25 8.82 -16.94 -3.72
N GLN A 26 9.08 -17.18 -2.44
CA GLN A 26 8.12 -16.95 -1.35
C GLN A 26 7.63 -15.50 -1.30
N ASP A 27 8.47 -14.53 -1.66
CA ASP A 27 8.08 -13.12 -1.73
C ASP A 27 6.89 -12.93 -2.67
N PHE A 28 6.91 -13.62 -3.82
CA PHE A 28 5.77 -13.58 -4.74
C PHE A 28 4.59 -14.43 -4.26
N TYR A 29 4.80 -15.72 -3.98
CA TYR A 29 3.68 -16.63 -3.75
C TYR A 29 2.96 -16.44 -2.41
N GLN A 30 3.64 -15.81 -1.45
CA GLN A 30 3.09 -15.55 -0.13
C GLN A 30 2.95 -14.04 0.11
N LEU A 31 4.05 -13.27 0.08
CA LEU A 31 3.99 -11.88 0.54
C LEU A 31 3.20 -10.99 -0.42
N ASP A 32 3.47 -11.04 -1.72
CA ASP A 32 2.74 -10.24 -2.73
C ASP A 32 1.28 -10.69 -2.81
N ARG A 33 1.02 -12.00 -2.70
CA ARG A 33 -0.34 -12.56 -2.65
C ARG A 33 -1.12 -12.03 -1.45
N ASP A 34 -0.53 -12.11 -0.26
CA ASP A 34 -1.16 -11.65 0.98
C ASP A 34 -1.32 -10.13 0.96
N HIS A 35 -0.34 -9.40 0.44
CA HIS A 35 -0.44 -7.95 0.26
C HIS A 35 -1.61 -7.59 -0.65
N LEU A 36 -1.73 -8.23 -1.82
CA LEU A 36 -2.84 -8.00 -2.75
C LEU A 36 -4.20 -8.40 -2.14
N ALA A 37 -4.24 -9.48 -1.36
CA ALA A 37 -5.44 -9.92 -0.69
C ALA A 37 -5.93 -8.93 0.37
N ASN A 38 -4.98 -8.31 1.08
CA ASN A 38 -5.26 -7.43 2.22
C ASN A 38 -5.38 -5.96 1.83
N THR A 39 -4.87 -5.55 0.66
CA THR A 39 -4.82 -4.13 0.25
C THR A 39 -5.60 -3.83 -1.02
N GLY A 40 -5.99 -4.87 -1.77
CA GLY A 40 -6.64 -4.74 -3.07
C GLY A 40 -7.92 -3.92 -3.02
N THR A 41 -7.98 -2.88 -3.84
CA THR A 41 -9.16 -2.01 -4.02
C THR A 41 -9.44 -1.80 -5.50
N VAL A 42 -10.70 -1.55 -5.88
CA VAL A 42 -11.02 -1.27 -7.29
C VAL A 42 -10.38 0.05 -7.69
N GLY A 43 -9.64 0.05 -8.80
CA GLY A 43 -8.84 1.19 -9.22
C GLY A 43 -7.56 1.39 -8.39
N GLY A 44 -7.29 0.52 -7.41
CA GLY A 44 -6.03 0.51 -6.66
C GLY A 44 -4.84 0.34 -7.61
N ARG A 45 -3.81 1.15 -7.39
CA ARG A 45 -2.61 1.18 -8.23
C ARG A 45 -1.40 0.71 -7.42
N TYR A 46 -0.54 -0.04 -8.08
CA TYR A 46 0.66 -0.61 -7.47
C TYR A 46 1.87 -0.45 -8.39
N VAL A 47 3.04 -0.34 -7.77
CA VAL A 47 4.30 -0.62 -8.43
C VAL A 47 4.77 -1.98 -7.94
N TRP A 48 5.11 -2.86 -8.89
CA TRP A 48 5.66 -4.17 -8.62
C TRP A 48 7.04 -4.29 -9.22
N VAL A 49 8.03 -4.57 -8.38
CA VAL A 49 9.42 -4.72 -8.77
C VAL A 49 9.81 -6.18 -8.60
N ILE A 50 10.26 -6.80 -9.67
CA ILE A 50 10.85 -8.13 -9.68
C ILE A 50 12.35 -7.98 -9.78
N ARG A 51 13.08 -8.68 -8.92
CA ARG A 51 14.54 -8.82 -8.94
C ARG A 51 14.89 -10.30 -9.09
N GLU A 52 16.18 -10.59 -9.25
CA GLU A 52 16.63 -11.98 -9.25
C GLU A 52 16.33 -12.68 -7.91
N ASN A 53 16.46 -11.93 -6.80
CA ASN A 53 16.34 -12.43 -5.43
C ASN A 53 15.10 -11.89 -4.70
N GLY A 54 13.94 -11.93 -5.34
CA GLY A 54 12.66 -11.61 -4.70
C GLY A 54 11.85 -10.54 -5.42
N THR A 55 10.68 -10.24 -4.84
CA THR A 55 9.70 -9.30 -5.39
C THR A 55 9.26 -8.27 -4.36
N HIS A 56 8.84 -7.10 -4.83
CA HIS A 56 8.35 -6.00 -3.99
C HIS A 56 7.09 -5.40 -4.61
N LEU A 57 5.94 -5.59 -3.97
CA LEU A 57 4.67 -4.99 -4.35
C LEU A 57 4.28 -3.88 -3.36
N ALA A 58 4.04 -2.67 -3.86
CA ALA A 58 3.57 -1.56 -3.04
C ALA A 58 2.38 -0.82 -3.67
N SER A 59 1.37 -0.52 -2.85
CA SER A 59 0.32 0.44 -3.19
C SER A 59 0.91 1.84 -3.37
N ILE A 60 0.58 2.51 -4.49
CA ILE A 60 1.01 3.88 -4.77
C ILE A 60 -0.15 4.88 -4.63
N GLY A 61 0.18 6.16 -4.42
CA GLY A 61 -0.82 7.23 -4.27
C GLY A 61 -1.45 7.29 -2.87
N LEU A 62 -0.99 6.49 -1.92
CA LEU A 62 -1.45 6.51 -0.53
C LEU A 62 -0.56 7.43 0.33
N HIS A 63 0.23 6.85 1.24
CA HIS A 63 1.17 7.55 2.10
C HIS A 63 2.61 7.32 1.60
N PRO A 64 3.53 8.31 1.63
CA PRO A 64 4.89 8.16 1.07
C PRO A 64 5.68 6.97 1.64
N ARG A 65 5.54 6.70 2.94
CA ARG A 65 6.16 5.53 3.61
C ARG A 65 5.71 4.18 3.06
N ALA A 66 4.56 4.10 2.37
CA ALA A 66 4.07 2.85 1.78
C ALA A 66 4.96 2.34 0.65
N THR A 67 5.84 3.18 0.10
CA THR A 67 6.69 2.84 -1.05
C THR A 67 8.19 2.88 -0.75
N GLU A 68 8.62 3.22 0.47
CA GLU A 68 10.04 3.36 0.83
C GLU A 68 10.84 2.07 0.55
N PHE A 69 10.27 0.89 0.82
CA PHE A 69 10.94 -0.39 0.54
C PHE A 69 11.10 -0.66 -0.97
N VAL A 70 10.17 -0.19 -1.80
CA VAL A 70 10.28 -0.27 -3.27
C VAL A 70 11.36 0.69 -3.76
N GLU A 71 11.49 1.88 -3.18
CA GLU A 71 12.58 2.81 -3.50
C GLU A 71 13.95 2.12 -3.27
N CYS A 72 14.13 1.50 -2.11
CA CYS A 72 15.32 0.70 -1.82
C CYS A 72 15.54 -0.45 -2.82
N ALA A 73 14.46 -1.10 -3.27
CA ALA A 73 14.56 -2.17 -4.25
C ALA A 73 14.96 -1.67 -5.65
N LEU A 74 14.56 -0.45 -6.02
CA LEU A 74 14.94 0.20 -7.29
C LEU A 74 16.36 0.75 -7.28
N ASP A 75 16.92 1.00 -6.10
CA ASP A 75 18.29 1.48 -5.90
C ASP A 75 19.31 0.34 -5.77
N SER A 76 18.88 -0.92 -5.89
CA SER A 76 19.82 -2.04 -5.94
C SER A 76 20.66 -1.99 -7.23
N PHE A 77 21.90 -2.47 -7.16
CA PHE A 77 22.79 -2.60 -8.32
C PHE A 77 22.42 -3.80 -9.23
N GLU A 78 21.32 -4.48 -8.93
CA GLU A 78 20.87 -5.67 -9.64
C GLU A 78 19.98 -5.29 -10.83
N LYS A 79 19.80 -6.25 -11.74
CA LYS A 79 18.80 -6.10 -12.80
C LYS A 79 17.39 -6.15 -12.17
N VAL A 80 16.53 -5.24 -12.60
CA VAL A 80 15.13 -5.17 -12.13
C VAL A 80 14.16 -5.15 -13.30
N GLN A 81 12.99 -5.78 -13.12
CA GLN A 81 11.82 -5.63 -13.98
C GLN A 81 10.74 -4.90 -13.19
N CYS A 82 10.17 -3.84 -13.77
CA CYS A 82 9.18 -3.02 -13.10
C CYS A 82 7.84 -3.08 -13.84
N TYR A 83 6.76 -3.14 -13.07
CA TYR A 83 5.40 -3.16 -13.57
C TYR A 83 4.53 -2.15 -12.83
N GLU A 84 3.68 -1.46 -13.58
CA GLU A 84 2.52 -0.75 -13.05
C GLU A 84 1.31 -1.67 -13.10
N ILE A 85 0.63 -1.83 -11.97
CA ILE A 85 -0.58 -2.65 -11.85
C ILE A 85 -1.74 -1.73 -11.49
N THR A 86 -2.86 -1.86 -12.21
CA THR A 86 -4.15 -1.24 -11.84
C THR A 86 -5.21 -2.32 -11.72
N LEU A 87 -5.83 -2.43 -10.55
CA LEU A 87 -6.87 -3.42 -10.27
C LEU A 87 -8.23 -2.98 -10.83
N LEU A 88 -8.95 -3.91 -11.44
CA LEU A 88 -10.19 -3.67 -12.16
C LEU A 88 -11.41 -4.16 -11.35
N ALA A 89 -12.59 -3.65 -11.70
CA ALA A 89 -13.83 -3.95 -10.96
C ALA A 89 -14.26 -5.43 -11.06
N ASP A 90 -13.86 -6.12 -12.13
CA ASP A 90 -14.10 -7.55 -12.36
C ASP A 90 -13.09 -8.47 -11.61
N GLY A 91 -12.18 -7.89 -10.84
CA GLY A 91 -11.14 -8.62 -10.11
C GLY A 91 -9.88 -8.92 -10.93
N ASP A 92 -9.84 -8.52 -12.21
CA ASP A 92 -8.66 -8.60 -13.07
C ASP A 92 -7.73 -7.39 -12.84
N ALA A 93 -6.61 -7.33 -13.59
CA ALA A 93 -5.69 -6.21 -13.56
C ALA A 93 -5.14 -5.83 -14.93
N ASN A 94 -4.91 -4.54 -15.10
CA ASN A 94 -4.03 -4.02 -16.14
C ASN A 94 -2.59 -4.02 -15.61
N ILE A 95 -1.72 -4.83 -16.20
CA ILE A 95 -0.29 -4.93 -15.83
C ILE A 95 0.53 -4.44 -17.00
N LYS A 96 1.30 -3.37 -16.79
CA LYS A 96 2.16 -2.76 -17.82
C LYS A 96 3.60 -2.78 -17.39
N SER A 97 4.50 -3.27 -18.24
CA SER A 97 5.93 -3.09 -18.02
C SER A 97 6.28 -1.60 -18.13
N ILE A 98 7.08 -1.12 -17.18
CA ILE A 98 7.50 0.28 -17.08
C ILE A 98 9.02 0.36 -16.87
N SER A 99 9.60 1.51 -17.19
CA SER A 99 11.01 1.78 -16.87
C SER A 99 11.21 2.03 -15.37
N VAL A 100 12.45 1.83 -14.90
CA VAL A 100 12.86 2.19 -13.53
C VAL A 100 12.59 3.66 -13.24
N VAL A 101 12.85 4.55 -14.20
CA VAL A 101 12.56 5.99 -14.07
C VAL A 101 11.08 6.22 -13.83
N LYS A 102 10.21 5.56 -14.63
CA LYS A 102 8.77 5.68 -14.45
C LYS A 102 8.30 5.11 -13.11
N ALA A 103 8.89 4.01 -12.65
CA ALA A 103 8.60 3.43 -11.33
C ALA A 103 8.95 4.42 -10.21
N ARG A 104 10.13 5.07 -10.28
CA ARG A 104 10.55 6.12 -9.35
C ARG A 104 9.60 7.32 -9.33
N ASP A 105 9.10 7.73 -10.49
CA ASP A 105 8.12 8.83 -10.55
C ASP A 105 6.78 8.42 -9.93
N LEU A 106 6.34 7.17 -10.15
CA LEU A 106 5.07 6.67 -9.63
C LEU A 106 5.08 6.51 -8.10
N ILE A 107 6.15 6.01 -7.50
CA ILE A 107 6.22 5.84 -6.04
C ILE A 107 6.21 7.18 -5.28
N LYS A 108 6.65 8.27 -5.93
CA LYS A 108 6.59 9.62 -5.35
C LYS A 108 5.20 10.23 -5.39
N THR A 109 4.23 9.59 -6.05
CA THR A 109 2.86 10.10 -6.11
C THR A 109 2.14 9.86 -4.79
N CYS A 110 1.58 10.94 -4.23
CA CYS A 110 0.77 10.93 -3.03
C CYS A 110 -0.54 11.64 -3.38
N ALA A 111 -1.65 10.88 -3.40
CA ALA A 111 -2.96 11.47 -3.73
C ALA A 111 -3.57 12.20 -2.53
N PHE A 112 -3.18 11.80 -1.31
CA PHE A 112 -3.66 12.38 -0.07
C PHE A 112 -2.74 13.49 0.41
N GLU A 113 -3.34 14.54 0.96
CA GLU A 113 -2.62 15.63 1.65
C GLU A 113 -2.86 15.48 3.15
N PHE A 114 -1.78 15.53 3.93
CA PHE A 114 -1.81 15.36 5.39
C PHE A 114 -1.48 16.70 6.08
N GLU A 115 -2.46 17.31 6.74
CA GLU A 115 -2.33 18.60 7.42
C GLU A 115 -2.78 18.50 8.88
N GLY A 116 -1.81 18.21 9.76
CA GLY A 116 -2.10 17.94 11.17
C GLY A 116 -3.02 16.73 11.32
N ARG A 117 -4.24 16.94 11.82
CA ARG A 117 -5.26 15.89 11.93
C ARG A 117 -6.10 15.69 10.66
N HIS A 118 -5.93 16.51 9.62
CA HIS A 118 -6.79 16.51 8.44
C HIS A 118 -6.16 15.70 7.31
N ILE A 119 -6.97 14.83 6.68
CA ILE A 119 -6.61 14.08 5.49
C ILE A 119 -7.49 14.59 4.36
N LYS A 120 -6.87 15.18 3.34
CA LYS A 120 -7.57 15.71 2.17
C LYS A 120 -7.26 14.89 0.93
N LEU A 121 -8.20 14.89 -0.01
CA LEU A 121 -8.02 14.33 -1.35
C LEU A 121 -8.36 15.42 -2.36
N ARG A 122 -7.39 15.84 -3.17
CA ARG A 122 -7.54 16.95 -4.14
C ARG A 122 -8.05 18.23 -3.48
N GLY A 123 -7.44 18.63 -2.35
CA GLY A 123 -7.83 19.79 -1.55
C GLY A 123 -9.15 19.68 -0.77
N ARG A 124 -9.98 18.66 -0.98
CA ARG A 124 -11.22 18.45 -0.21
C ARG A 124 -10.94 17.63 1.05
N LEU A 125 -11.41 18.11 2.21
CA LEU A 125 -11.37 17.34 3.45
C LEU A 125 -12.14 16.03 3.27
N LEU A 126 -11.48 14.92 3.53
CA LEU A 126 -12.05 13.59 3.42
C LEU A 126 -12.27 12.96 4.79
N ALA A 127 -11.32 13.11 5.70
CA ALA A 127 -11.41 12.62 7.07
C ALA A 127 -10.52 13.41 8.02
N THR A 128 -10.77 13.26 9.31
CA THR A 128 -9.78 13.58 10.35
C THR A 128 -9.26 12.32 11.02
N VAL A 129 -8.04 12.38 11.53
CA VAL A 129 -7.37 11.27 12.21
C VAL A 129 -7.00 11.65 13.64
N ASP A 130 -7.37 10.79 14.59
CA ASP A 130 -6.94 10.84 15.97
C ASP A 130 -6.10 9.61 16.29
N ILE A 131 -4.89 9.82 16.82
CA ILE A 131 -3.93 8.75 17.13
C ILE A 131 -3.67 8.73 18.63
N HIS A 132 -3.98 7.59 19.25
CA HIS A 132 -3.84 7.35 20.68
C HIS A 132 -2.78 6.27 20.92
N PRO A 133 -1.49 6.65 21.01
CA PRO A 133 -0.43 5.69 21.26
C PRO A 133 -0.46 5.21 22.72
N LEU A 134 -0.11 3.93 22.90
CA LEU A 134 0.06 3.27 24.18
C LEU A 134 1.42 2.57 24.19
N PHE A 135 2.26 2.88 25.17
CA PHE A 135 3.52 2.18 25.35
C PHE A 135 3.37 1.07 26.38
N HIS A 136 3.58 -0.18 25.96
CA HIS A 136 3.50 -1.33 26.84
C HIS A 136 4.60 -2.35 26.51
N GLN A 137 5.30 -2.85 27.55
CA GLN A 137 6.36 -3.85 27.43
C GLN A 137 7.42 -3.55 26.34
N GLY A 138 7.86 -2.29 26.25
CA GLY A 138 8.90 -1.90 25.30
C GLY A 138 8.41 -1.72 23.86
N ARG A 139 7.10 -1.77 23.61
CA ARG A 139 6.50 -1.61 22.27
C ARG A 139 5.43 -0.53 22.28
N TYR A 140 5.34 0.22 21.18
CA TYR A 140 4.25 1.15 20.92
C TYR A 140 3.11 0.41 20.20
N GLY A 141 1.99 0.25 20.90
CA GLY A 141 0.68 -0.12 20.38
C GLY A 141 -0.29 1.06 20.48
N GLY A 142 -1.58 0.85 20.26
CA GLY A 142 -2.61 1.88 20.44
C GLY A 142 -3.65 1.90 19.34
N LYS A 143 -4.36 3.02 19.25
CA LYS A 143 -5.54 3.17 18.38
C LYS A 143 -5.38 4.29 17.37
N VAL A 144 -5.79 4.02 16.13
CA VAL A 144 -6.00 5.04 15.10
C VAL A 144 -7.49 5.14 14.81
N CYS A 145 -8.07 6.33 14.98
CA CYS A 145 -9.47 6.61 14.70
C CYS A 145 -9.55 7.56 13.51
N PHE A 146 -10.24 7.16 12.45
CA PHE A 146 -10.61 8.05 11.36
C PHE A 146 -12.07 8.47 11.49
N THR A 147 -12.32 9.76 11.34
CA THR A 147 -13.67 10.34 11.36
C THR A 147 -13.96 10.97 10.00
N PHE A 148 -15.00 10.48 9.33
CA PHE A 148 -15.47 10.94 8.03
C PHE A 148 -16.78 11.72 8.19
N ASP A 149 -17.11 12.58 7.23
CA ASP A 149 -18.42 13.23 7.18
C ASP A 149 -19.50 12.24 6.71
N ASP A 150 -19.19 11.46 5.68
CA ASP A 150 -20.05 10.40 5.14
C ASP A 150 -19.43 9.03 5.39
N ALA A 151 -20.25 7.98 5.43
CA ALA A 151 -19.76 6.62 5.56
C ALA A 151 -18.79 6.27 4.40
N PRO A 152 -17.52 5.92 4.69
CA PRO A 152 -16.56 5.59 3.65
C PRO A 152 -16.97 4.30 2.93
N SER A 153 -16.62 4.19 1.65
CA SER A 153 -16.71 2.91 0.95
C SER A 153 -15.70 1.91 1.52
N SER A 154 -15.93 0.61 1.35
CA SER A 154 -14.99 -0.42 1.81
C SER A 154 -13.58 -0.26 1.21
N ASP A 155 -13.48 0.19 -0.05
CA ASP A 155 -12.19 0.46 -0.68
C ASP A 155 -11.51 1.68 -0.03
N THR A 156 -12.27 2.72 0.32
CA THR A 156 -11.73 3.89 1.06
C THR A 156 -11.24 3.47 2.45
N GLU A 157 -12.01 2.66 3.19
CA GLU A 157 -11.55 2.14 4.48
C GLU A 157 -10.24 1.35 4.33
N LEU A 158 -10.10 0.57 3.26
CA LEU A 158 -8.90 -0.23 3.03
C LEU A 158 -7.67 0.62 2.73
N HIS A 159 -7.81 1.72 1.97
CA HIS A 159 -6.74 2.70 1.80
C HIS A 159 -6.33 3.30 3.15
N PHE A 160 -7.31 3.67 3.97
CA PHE A 160 -7.05 4.27 5.28
C PHE A 160 -6.43 3.29 6.28
N LYS A 161 -6.78 2.00 6.23
CA LYS A 161 -6.10 0.95 6.99
C LYS A 161 -4.63 0.84 6.62
N GLN A 162 -4.29 0.96 5.33
CA GLN A 162 -2.89 0.97 4.88
C GLN A 162 -2.15 2.21 5.38
N MET A 163 -2.79 3.39 5.31
CA MET A 163 -2.19 4.63 5.81
C MET A 163 -2.03 4.66 7.34
N ALA A 164 -2.90 3.97 8.08
CA ALA A 164 -2.94 3.98 9.54
C ALA A 164 -1.61 3.58 10.18
N LEU A 165 -0.95 2.54 9.67
CA LEU A 165 0.35 2.09 10.18
C LEU A 165 1.40 3.20 10.09
N HIS A 166 1.49 3.85 8.93
CA HIS A 166 2.50 4.87 8.68
C HIS A 166 2.26 6.14 9.50
N LEU A 167 1.00 6.60 9.56
CA LEU A 167 0.60 7.73 10.40
C LEU A 167 0.89 7.45 11.88
N PHE A 168 0.65 6.21 12.33
CA PHE A 168 0.95 5.78 13.69
C PHE A 168 2.46 5.85 13.98
N GLN A 169 3.28 5.25 13.11
CA GLN A 169 4.75 5.24 13.22
C GLN A 169 5.36 6.64 13.18
N GLU A 170 4.79 7.55 12.39
CA GLU A 170 5.17 8.98 12.39
C GLU A 170 4.86 9.64 13.73
N ARG A 171 3.65 9.40 14.25
CA ARG A 171 3.22 9.99 15.53
C ARG A 171 4.12 9.59 16.70
N VAL A 172 4.58 8.34 16.73
CA VAL A 172 5.46 7.83 17.80
C VAL A 172 6.95 7.86 17.45
N CYS A 173 7.31 8.34 16.26
CA CYS A 173 8.70 8.46 15.78
C CYS A 173 9.51 7.15 15.82
N THR A 174 8.89 6.02 15.47
CA THR A 174 9.58 4.71 15.38
C THR A 174 8.94 3.78 14.36
N LEU A 175 9.76 2.97 13.69
CA LEU A 175 9.32 1.93 12.74
C LEU A 175 8.85 0.65 13.44
N PHE A 176 9.18 0.48 14.72
CA PHE A 176 8.85 -0.73 15.50
C PHE A 176 7.47 -0.63 16.19
N ALA A 177 6.62 0.26 15.68
CA ALA A 177 5.28 0.52 16.19
C ALA A 177 4.22 -0.05 15.25
N CYS A 178 3.16 -0.59 15.83
CA CYS A 178 2.01 -1.10 15.10
C CYS A 178 0.74 -0.71 15.86
N PRO A 179 -0.28 -0.10 15.22
CA PRO A 179 -1.55 0.13 15.89
C PRO A 179 -2.23 -1.21 16.20
N ASP A 180 -2.78 -1.33 17.40
CA ASP A 180 -3.57 -2.50 17.83
C ASP A 180 -4.97 -2.47 17.22
N GLU A 181 -5.50 -1.28 16.98
CA GLU A 181 -6.86 -1.07 16.49
C GLU A 181 -6.94 0.11 15.50
N VAL A 182 -7.64 -0.09 14.38
CA VAL A 182 -7.99 0.96 13.42
C VAL A 182 -9.51 1.03 13.31
N THR A 183 -10.08 2.19 13.62
CA THR A 183 -11.54 2.40 13.64
C THR A 183 -11.99 3.54 12.73
N PHE A 184 -13.25 3.43 12.30
CA PHE A 184 -13.91 4.34 11.38
C PHE A 184 -15.17 4.87 12.05
N LYS A 185 -15.34 6.19 12.04
CA LYS A 185 -16.52 6.88 12.56
C LYS A 185 -17.06 7.81 11.50
N THR A 186 -18.37 8.02 11.54
CA THR A 186 -19.05 9.08 10.78
C THR A 186 -19.51 10.16 11.73
N ASN A 187 -19.35 11.42 11.35
CA ASN A 187 -19.97 12.52 12.04
C ASN A 187 -21.48 12.32 11.92
N SER A 188 -22.13 11.97 13.04
CA SER A 188 -23.59 11.97 13.08
C SER A 188 -24.01 13.43 13.00
N THR A 189 -24.61 13.86 11.89
CA THR A 189 -25.38 15.10 11.85
C THR A 189 -26.43 15.02 12.96
N GLN A 190 -26.22 15.77 14.05
CA GLN A 190 -27.28 16.15 14.97
C GLN A 190 -28.17 17.20 14.32
#